data_AF-A0A945IRS4-F1
#
_entry.id   AF-A0A945IRS4-F1
#
_cell.length_a   1.000
_cell.length_b   1.000
_cell.length_c   1.000
_cell.angle_alpha   90.00
_cell.angle_beta   90.00
_cell.angle_gamma   90.00
#
_symmetry.space_group_name_H-M   'P 1'
#
loop_
_entity.id
_entity.type
_entity.pdbx_description
1 polymer ?
#
loop_
_entity_poly.entity_id
_entity_poly.type
_entity_poly.pdbx_seq_one_letter_code
_entity_poly.pdbx_strand_id
1 'polypeptide(L)'
;MDESTWMEMSAQNSTRQSWSQLTYFISVFALTATIVFGEAGDYALLLTVAAVGVGLFGILSFDAAQQGWMQMAESMPDSIASTAVGKAASQTGQYNFYRATNAVVTAIISAAQIIAIN
;
A
#
# COMPACT_ATOMS: atom_id res chain seq x y z
N MET A 1 5.22 -25.63 0.98
CA MET A 1 6.23 -24.98 0.10
C MET A 1 7.61 -25.39 0.60
N ASP A 2 8.63 -25.50 -0.25
CA ASP A 2 10.00 -25.67 0.25
C ASP A 2 10.62 -24.33 0.67
N GLU A 3 11.70 -24.39 1.45
CA GLU A 3 12.34 -23.21 2.05
C GLU A 3 12.92 -22.25 1.00
N SER A 4 13.54 -22.78 -0.05
CA SER A 4 14.09 -21.99 -1.15
C SER A 4 13.02 -21.18 -1.87
N THR A 5 11.89 -21.81 -2.19
CA THR A 5 10.77 -21.15 -2.86
C THR A 5 10.14 -20.12 -1.94
N TRP A 6 10.01 -20.43 -0.65
CA TRP A 6 9.46 -19.49 0.34
C TRP A 6 10.34 -18.25 0.51
N MET A 7 11.66 -18.42 0.56
CA MET A 7 12.62 -17.32 0.65
C MET A 7 12.62 -16.45 -0.63
N GLU A 8 12.51 -17.07 -1.80
CA GLU A 8 12.43 -16.33 -3.06
C GLU A 8 11.13 -15.52 -3.17
N MET A 9 9.99 -16.12 -2.83
CA MET A 9 8.70 -15.42 -2.77
C MET A 9 8.73 -14.27 -1.76
N SER A 10 9.39 -14.46 -0.61
CA SER A 10 9.59 -13.42 0.40
C SER A 10 10.37 -12.23 -0.12
N ALA A 11 11.48 -12.49 -0.83
CA ALA A 11 12.28 -11.45 -1.46
C ALA A 11 11.47 -10.68 -2.52
N GLN A 12 10.76 -11.40 -3.40
CA GLN A 12 9.92 -10.79 -4.43
C GLN A 12 8.80 -9.92 -3.84
N ASN A 13 8.10 -10.41 -2.80
CA ASN A 13 7.03 -9.66 -2.14
C ASN A 13 7.58 -8.40 -1.45
N SER A 14 8.74 -8.51 -0.80
CA SER A 14 9.44 -7.37 -0.17
C SER A 14 9.86 -6.32 -1.21
N THR A 15 10.44 -6.74 -2.34
CA THR A 15 10.80 -5.84 -3.44
C THR A 15 9.57 -5.15 -4.01
N ARG A 16 8.48 -5.88 -4.27
CA ARG A 16 7.22 -5.32 -4.78
C ARG A 16 6.63 -4.29 -3.82
N GLN A 17 6.65 -4.57 -2.52
CA GLN A 17 6.17 -3.65 -1.50
C GLN A 17 7.01 -2.38 -1.43
N SER A 18 8.34 -2.50 -1.48
CA SER A 18 9.26 -1.36 -1.49
C SER A 18 9.03 -0.45 -2.71
N TRP A 19 8.95 -1.02 -3.91
CA TRP A 19 8.68 -0.25 -5.13
C TRP A 19 7.33 0.43 -5.08
N SER A 20 6.30 -0.26 -4.59
CA SER A 20 5.00 0.37 -4.51
C SER A 20 4.93 1.50 -3.48
N GLN A 21 5.65 1.38 -2.35
CA GLN A 21 5.73 2.49 -1.40
C GLN A 21 6.46 3.69 -2.01
N LEU A 22 7.55 3.45 -2.74
CA LEU A 22 8.29 4.50 -3.43
C LEU A 22 7.40 5.22 -4.45
N THR A 23 6.68 4.49 -5.29
CA THR A 23 5.73 5.07 -6.26
C THR A 23 4.66 5.88 -5.55
N TYR A 24 4.08 5.36 -4.46
CA TYR A 24 3.08 6.09 -3.68
C TYR A 24 3.64 7.41 -3.13
N PHE A 25 4.84 7.39 -2.52
CA PHE A 25 5.47 8.61 -2.00
C PHE A 25 5.75 9.63 -3.09
N ILE A 26 6.28 9.21 -4.24
CA ILE A 26 6.54 10.10 -5.38
C ILE A 26 5.22 10.73 -5.86
N SER A 27 4.17 9.92 -6.00
CA SER A 27 2.87 10.38 -6.48
C SER A 27 2.18 11.34 -5.51
N VAL A 28 2.22 11.07 -4.20
CA VAL A 28 1.69 11.98 -3.17
C VAL A 28 2.48 13.28 -3.12
N PHE A 29 3.81 13.21 -3.23
CA PHE A 29 4.67 14.39 -3.24
C PHE A 29 4.39 15.28 -4.45
N ALA A 30 4.30 14.67 -5.66
CA ALA A 30 3.96 15.38 -6.88
C ALA A 30 2.58 16.05 -6.78
N LEU A 31 1.56 15.33 -6.30
CA LEU A 31 0.22 15.86 -6.09
C LEU A 31 0.22 17.04 -5.11
N THR A 32 0.93 16.89 -3.98
CA THR A 32 1.05 17.95 -2.98
C THR A 32 1.73 19.19 -3.56
N ALA A 33 2.81 19.02 -4.33
CA ALA A 33 3.49 20.12 -5.00
C ALA A 33 2.56 20.84 -6.00
N THR A 34 1.75 20.12 -6.77
CA THR A 34 0.78 20.73 -7.69
C THR A 34 -0.32 21.50 -6.95
N ILE A 35 -0.79 21.00 -5.80
CA ILE A 35 -1.79 21.71 -4.97
C ILE A 35 -1.20 22.98 -4.36
N VAL A 36 0.02 22.92 -3.83
CA VAL A 36 0.64 24.03 -3.09
C VAL A 36 1.18 25.12 -4.02
N PHE A 37 1.72 24.75 -5.18
CA PHE A 37 2.42 25.66 -6.09
C PHE A 37 1.71 25.90 -7.43
N GLY A 38 0.60 25.21 -7.72
CA GLY A 38 -0.17 25.38 -8.96
C GLY A 38 -1.29 26.40 -8.84
N GLU A 39 -1.57 27.13 -9.92
CA GLU A 39 -2.80 27.94 -10.04
C GLU A 39 -3.98 27.01 -10.35
N ALA A 40 -4.96 26.96 -9.44
CA ALA A 40 -6.01 25.93 -9.41
C ALA A 40 -7.02 25.98 -10.58
N GLY A 41 -7.09 27.10 -11.31
CA GLY A 41 -8.19 27.38 -12.26
C GLY A 41 -8.33 26.39 -13.41
N ASP A 42 -7.24 25.94 -14.01
CA ASP A 42 -7.28 25.15 -15.26
C ASP A 42 -7.20 23.63 -15.05
N TYR A 43 -6.81 23.16 -13.86
CA TYR A 43 -6.48 21.74 -13.62
C TYR A 43 -7.18 21.13 -12.41
N ALA A 44 -8.10 21.85 -11.76
CA ALA A 44 -8.85 21.39 -10.57
C ALA A 44 -9.45 19.97 -10.72
N LEU A 45 -10.09 19.69 -11.86
CA LEU A 45 -10.66 18.37 -12.13
C LEU A 45 -9.57 17.29 -12.30
N LEU A 46 -8.50 17.59 -13.04
CA LEU A 46 -7.37 16.68 -13.24
C LEU A 46 -6.63 16.39 -11.93
N LEU A 47 -6.47 17.40 -11.07
CA LEU A 47 -5.93 17.29 -9.72
C LEU A 47 -6.80 16.37 -8.84
N THR A 48 -8.12 16.48 -8.94
CA THR A 48 -9.06 15.61 -8.21
C THR A 48 -8.94 14.16 -8.69
N VAL A 49 -8.88 13.93 -10.00
CA VAL A 49 -8.72 12.59 -10.57
C VAL A 49 -7.36 11.99 -10.20
N ALA A 50 -6.29 12.79 -10.24
CA ALA A 50 -4.97 12.36 -9.81
C ALA A 50 -4.95 12.00 -8.32
N ALA A 51 -5.54 12.84 -7.48
CA ALA A 51 -5.70 12.60 -6.04
C ALA A 51 -6.38 11.26 -5.72
N VAL A 52 -7.54 11.01 -6.35
CA VAL A 52 -8.27 9.75 -6.20
C VAL A 52 -7.43 8.58 -6.72
N GLY A 53 -6.76 8.74 -7.86
CA GLY A 53 -5.88 7.72 -8.44
C GLY A 53 -4.70 7.33 -7.54
N VAL A 54 -4.04 8.32 -6.92
CA VAL A 54 -2.95 8.09 -5.96
C VAL A 54 -3.45 7.41 -4.69
N GLY A 55 -4.62 7.83 -4.19
CA GLY A 55 -5.28 7.18 -3.06
C GLY A 55 -5.59 5.71 -3.34
N LEU A 56 -6.22 5.42 -4.49
CA LEU A 56 -6.55 4.06 -4.92
C LEU A 56 -5.29 3.21 -5.12
N PHE A 57 -4.24 3.76 -5.73
CA PHE A 57 -2.96 3.09 -5.88
C PHE A 57 -2.38 2.69 -4.52
N GLY A 58 -2.39 3.61 -3.54
CA GLY A 58 -1.97 3.31 -2.17
C GLY A 58 -2.74 2.13 -1.57
N ILE A 59 -4.09 2.17 -1.59
CA ILE A 59 -4.92 1.10 -1.04
C ILE A 59 -4.61 -0.25 -1.72
N LEU A 60 -4.67 -0.29 -3.04
CA LEU A 60 -4.58 -1.54 -3.81
C LEU A 60 -3.21 -2.19 -3.69
N SER A 61 -2.15 -1.37 -3.64
CA SER A 61 -0.81 -1.88 -3.48
C SER A 61 -0.52 -2.43 -2.09
N PHE A 62 -1.03 -1.77 -1.04
CA PHE A 62 -0.94 -2.30 0.32
C PHE A 62 -1.77 -3.58 0.46
N ASP A 63 -2.98 -3.63 -0.09
CA ASP A 63 -3.84 -4.82 -0.08
C ASP A 63 -3.16 -6.01 -0.80
N ALA A 64 -2.60 -5.77 -2.00
CA ALA A 64 -1.88 -6.81 -2.73
C ALA A 64 -0.66 -7.35 -1.96
N ALA A 65 0.12 -6.47 -1.32
CA ALA A 65 1.27 -6.89 -0.52
C ALA A 65 0.84 -7.69 0.73
N GLN A 66 -0.25 -7.29 1.38
CA GLN A 66 -0.80 -8.02 2.53
C GLN A 66 -1.36 -9.38 2.15
N GLN A 67 -2.05 -9.51 1.02
CA GLN A 67 -2.51 -10.80 0.50
C GLN A 67 -1.34 -11.74 0.20
N GLY A 68 -0.26 -11.22 -0.40
CA GLY A 68 0.97 -11.98 -0.62
C GLY A 68 1.59 -12.48 0.68
N TRP A 69 1.63 -11.63 1.71
CA TRP A 69 2.12 -12.01 3.04
C TRP A 69 1.26 -13.05 3.73
N MET A 70 -0.07 -12.94 3.66
CA MET A 70 -0.99 -13.94 4.21
C MET A 70 -0.80 -15.31 3.55
N GLN A 71 -0.73 -15.37 2.23
CA GLN A 71 -0.49 -16.62 1.50
C GLN A 71 0.86 -17.25 1.88
N MET A 72 1.90 -16.43 2.02
CA MET A 72 3.21 -16.91 2.48
C MET A 72 3.19 -17.41 3.91
N ALA A 73 2.42 -16.77 4.81
CA ALA A 73 2.29 -17.21 6.20
C ALA A 73 1.57 -18.55 6.30
N GLU A 74 0.50 -18.76 5.51
CA GLU A 74 -0.25 -20.03 5.46
C GLU A 74 0.56 -21.20 4.88
N SER A 75 1.48 -20.91 3.95
CA SER A 75 2.26 -21.92 3.23
C SER A 75 3.72 -22.05 3.72
N MET A 76 4.02 -21.47 4.88
CA MET A 76 5.34 -21.44 5.50
C MET A 76 5.83 -22.85 5.87
N PRO A 77 7.07 -23.22 5.52
CA PRO A 77 7.66 -24.50 5.94
C PRO A 77 8.04 -24.50 7.42
N ASP A 78 8.01 -25.70 8.04
CA ASP A 78 8.32 -25.90 9.46
C ASP A 78 9.74 -25.46 9.85
N SER A 79 10.70 -25.56 8.91
CA SER A 79 12.08 -25.09 9.12
C SER A 79 12.15 -23.59 9.38
N ILE A 80 11.22 -22.81 8.81
CA ILE A 80 11.12 -21.35 8.98
C ILE A 80 10.17 -20.98 10.13
N ALA A 81 9.09 -21.75 10.35
CA ALA A 81 8.07 -21.46 11.35
C ALA A 81 8.62 -21.31 12.78
N SER A 82 9.67 -22.08 13.11
CA SER A 82 10.33 -22.02 14.42
C SER A 82 11.27 -20.81 14.60
N THR A 83 11.63 -20.12 13.51
CA THR A 83 12.53 -18.96 13.54
C THR A 83 11.83 -17.68 14.01
N ALA A 84 12.60 -16.66 14.35
CA ALA A 84 12.06 -15.34 14.70
C ALA A 84 11.26 -14.72 13.54
N VAL A 85 11.70 -14.94 12.30
CA VAL A 85 11.03 -14.46 11.08
C VAL A 85 9.69 -15.16 10.90
N GLY A 86 9.64 -16.48 11.09
CA GLY A 86 8.40 -17.26 11.00
C GLY A 86 7.37 -16.84 12.06
N LYS A 87 7.80 -16.62 13.30
CA LYS A 87 6.94 -16.09 14.36
C LYS A 87 6.39 -14.70 14.04
N ALA A 88 7.20 -13.79 13.51
CA ALA A 88 6.74 -12.47 13.10
C ALA A 88 5.74 -12.52 11.93
N ALA A 89 6.03 -13.35 10.92
CA ALA A 89 5.16 -13.51 9.75
C ALA A 89 3.82 -14.20 10.07
N SER A 90 3.75 -14.99 11.16
CA SER A 90 2.51 -15.64 11.61
C SER A 90 1.47 -14.68 12.22
N GLN A 91 1.83 -13.44 12.55
CA GLN A 91 0.92 -12.46 13.15
C GLN A 91 0.06 -11.74 12.10
N THR A 92 -0.76 -12.50 11.37
CA THR A 92 -1.54 -11.97 10.24
C THR A 92 -2.73 -11.10 10.65
N GLY A 93 -3.19 -11.19 11.91
CA GLY A 93 -4.37 -10.48 12.41
C GLY A 93 -4.25 -8.94 12.40
N GLN A 94 -3.03 -8.41 12.46
CA GLN A 94 -2.81 -6.95 12.38
C GLN A 94 -3.11 -6.40 10.97
N TYR A 95 -2.92 -7.19 9.92
CA TYR A 95 -3.05 -6.71 8.54
C TYR A 95 -4.47 -6.29 8.18
N ASN A 96 -5.49 -7.04 8.62
CA ASN A 96 -6.89 -6.71 8.36
C ASN A 96 -7.30 -5.36 8.99
N PHE A 97 -6.80 -5.04 10.20
CA PHE A 97 -7.03 -3.75 10.84
C PHE A 97 -6.35 -2.61 10.09
N TYR A 98 -5.10 -2.80 9.67
CA TYR A 98 -4.40 -1.80 8.85
C TYR A 98 -5.07 -1.57 7.50
N ARG A 99 -5.61 -2.62 6.88
CA ARG A 99 -6.35 -2.53 5.60
C ARG A 99 -7.61 -1.69 5.73
N ALA A 100 -8.41 -1.94 6.77
CA ALA A 100 -9.61 -1.16 7.05
C ALA A 100 -9.27 0.31 7.35
N THR A 101 -8.24 0.53 8.17
CA THR A 101 -7.79 1.88 8.54
C THR A 101 -7.30 2.67 7.32
N ASN A 102 -6.47 2.07 6.44
CA ASN A 102 -5.99 2.74 5.24
C ASN A 102 -7.13 3.08 4.28
N ALA A 103 -8.08 2.15 4.06
CA ALA A 103 -9.23 2.41 3.20
C ALA A 103 -10.07 3.60 3.70
N VAL A 104 -10.30 3.68 5.02
CA VAL A 104 -11.04 4.78 5.64
C VAL A 104 -10.28 6.11 5.52
N VAL A 105 -8.98 6.14 5.85
CA VAL A 105 -8.17 7.36 5.77
C VAL A 105 -8.10 7.88 4.34
N THR A 106 -7.87 7.01 3.36
CA THR A 106 -7.84 7.40 1.95
C THR A 106 -9.19 7.92 1.48
N ALA A 107 -10.31 7.27 1.85
CA ALA A 107 -11.65 7.76 1.50
C ALA A 107 -11.91 9.16 2.07
N ILE A 108 -11.49 9.43 3.31
CA ILE A 108 -11.60 10.74 3.95
C ILE A 108 -10.74 11.78 3.22
N ILE A 109 -9.48 11.46 2.88
CA ILE A 109 -8.59 12.38 2.16
C ILE A 109 -9.15 12.70 0.77
N SER A 110 -9.62 11.70 0.03
CA SER A 110 -10.25 11.90 -1.26
C SER A 110 -11.52 12.76 -1.15
N ALA A 111 -12.36 12.51 -0.15
CA ALA A 111 -13.55 13.34 0.10
C ALA A 111 -13.17 14.79 0.46
N ALA A 112 -12.18 15.00 1.32
CA ALA A 112 -11.69 16.32 1.69
C ALA A 112 -11.11 17.08 0.49
N GLN A 113 -10.40 16.40 -0.41
CA GLN A 113 -9.89 16.99 -1.65
C GLN A 113 -11.01 17.36 -2.62
N ILE A 114 -12.03 16.52 -2.77
CA ILE A 114 -13.22 16.84 -3.59
C ILE A 114 -13.95 18.07 -3.02
N ILE A 115 -14.06 18.18 -1.69
CA ILE A 115 -14.70 19.34 -1.03
C ILE A 115 -13.85 20.61 -1.15
N ALA A 116 -12.52 20.51 -1.03
CA ALA A 116 -11.65 21.69 -1.10
C ALA A 116 -11.51 22.28 -2.52
N ILE A 117 -11.83 21.47 -3.55
CA ILE A 117 -11.73 21.84 -4.96
C ILE A 117 -13.08 22.35 -5.52
N ASN A 118 -14.22 21.98 -4.92
CA ASN A 118 -15.56 22.51 -5.25
C ASN A 118 -15.92 23.71 -4.38
#